data_AF-A0A2M9XB21-F1
#
_entry.id   AF-A0A2M9XB21-F1
#
_cell.length_a   1.000
_cell.length_b   1.000
_cell.length_c   1.000
_cell.angle_alpha   90.00
_cell.angle_beta   90.00
_cell.angle_gamma   90.00
#
_symmetry.space_group_name_H-M   'P 1'
#
loop_
_entity.id
_entity.type
_entity.pdbx_description
1 polymer ?
#
loop_
_entity_poly.entity_id
_entity_poly.type
_entity_poly.pdbx_seq_one_letter_code
_entity_poly.pdbx_strand_id
1 'polypeptide(L)'
;MLGERKSKSILLFGAFFSIFALLGISIDIIVGSFNGGGLLKLSQTAVDRFNELHSNTVLGLYNLDLLNIIIQILLIPSYFALFFAQRGRDFAFSLFAFVLFTFGTSIMVSANVALSMLELSEKYFNTNNESQRLLYSAAGEALLAQGKHGSPSVFLGFFIPTLANVLMSIVMLKSKVFGKLNAWIGIVGSVFMLIYIILINFNFGIKNVAVFLAMPGGLLLMLWMLLYTIRLFKLSV
;
A
#
# COMPACT_ATOMS: atom_id res chain seq x y z
N MET A 1 4.67 12.42 -34.86
CA MET A 1 4.91 13.57 -33.96
C MET A 1 3.89 13.66 -32.80
N LEU A 2 2.57 13.77 -33.05
CA LEU A 2 1.56 13.84 -31.96
C LEU A 2 1.50 12.57 -31.06
N GLY A 3 1.66 11.37 -31.65
CA GLY A 3 1.64 10.10 -30.91
C GLY A 3 2.84 9.90 -29.98
N GLU A 4 4.04 10.29 -30.41
CA GLU A 4 5.26 10.21 -29.58
C GLU A 4 5.23 11.20 -28.43
N ARG A 5 4.74 12.43 -28.65
CA ARG A 5 4.60 13.43 -27.58
C ARG A 5 3.63 12.98 -26.50
N LYS A 6 2.49 12.36 -26.88
CA LYS A 6 1.54 11.76 -25.93
C LYS A 6 2.17 10.58 -25.18
N SER A 7 2.94 9.74 -25.87
CA SER A 7 3.66 8.62 -25.26
C SER A 7 4.64 9.08 -24.18
N LYS A 8 5.45 10.10 -24.47
CA LYS A 8 6.42 10.68 -23.52
C LYS A 8 5.72 11.29 -22.30
N SER A 9 4.61 11.99 -22.50
CA SER A 9 3.81 12.60 -21.43
C SER A 9 3.28 11.57 -20.43
N ILE A 10 2.77 10.43 -20.90
CA ILE A 10 2.26 9.35 -20.02
C ILE A 10 3.38 8.77 -19.15
N LEU A 11 4.56 8.54 -19.73
CA LEU A 11 5.71 8.01 -19.00
C LEU A 11 6.22 9.00 -17.94
N LEU A 12 6.28 10.28 -18.31
CA LEU A 12 6.67 11.36 -17.39
C LEU A 12 5.69 11.49 -16.23
N PHE A 13 4.38 11.43 -16.52
CA PHE A 13 3.33 11.51 -15.52
C PHE A 13 3.43 10.35 -14.51
N GLY A 14 3.60 9.11 -14.97
CA GLY A 14 3.81 7.97 -14.07
C GLY A 14 5.11 8.08 -13.26
N ALA A 15 6.20 8.60 -13.85
CA ALA A 15 7.45 8.81 -13.12
C ALA A 15 7.29 9.83 -11.98
N PHE A 16 6.57 10.94 -12.24
CA PHE A 16 6.29 11.98 -11.25
C PHE A 16 5.51 11.45 -10.05
N PHE A 17 4.42 10.72 -10.30
CA PHE A 17 3.62 10.10 -9.24
C PHE A 17 4.41 9.05 -8.42
N SER A 18 5.36 8.37 -9.06
CA SER A 18 6.24 7.42 -8.37
C SER A 18 7.14 8.12 -7.34
N ILE A 19 7.56 9.37 -7.60
CA ILE A 19 8.34 10.15 -6.62
C ILE A 19 7.49 10.46 -5.39
N PHE A 20 6.23 10.89 -5.55
CA PHE A 20 5.34 11.14 -4.40
C PHE A 20 5.09 9.87 -3.60
N ALA A 21 4.86 8.75 -4.28
CA ALA A 21 4.72 7.46 -3.60
C ALA A 21 5.99 7.08 -2.84
N LEU A 22 7.19 7.24 -3.42
CA LEU A 22 8.46 6.98 -2.76
C LEU A 22 8.68 7.89 -1.53
N LEU A 23 8.31 9.16 -1.62
CA LEU A 23 8.35 10.08 -0.48
C LEU A 23 7.40 9.62 0.63
N GLY A 24 6.17 9.22 0.27
CA GLY A 24 5.20 8.67 1.21
C GLY A 24 5.71 7.41 1.91
N ILE A 25 6.29 6.46 1.16
CA ILE A 25 6.88 5.23 1.73
C ILE A 25 8.06 5.56 2.65
N SER A 26 8.87 6.56 2.28
CA SER A 26 9.99 7.00 3.12
C SER A 26 9.49 7.61 4.43
N ILE A 27 8.43 8.42 4.38
CA ILE A 27 7.75 8.95 5.57
C ILE A 27 7.19 7.81 6.42
N ASP A 28 6.53 6.82 5.81
CA ASP A 28 5.97 5.68 6.51
C ASP A 28 7.05 4.90 7.29
N ILE A 29 8.19 4.60 6.66
CA ILE A 29 9.30 3.90 7.31
C ILE A 29 9.87 4.73 8.47
N ILE A 30 10.04 6.04 8.28
CA ILE A 30 10.55 6.94 9.31
C ILE A 30 9.58 6.96 10.50
N VAL A 31 8.30 7.23 10.26
CA VAL A 31 7.27 7.33 11.30
C VAL A 31 7.09 5.98 12.02
N GLY A 32 7.03 4.87 11.29
CA GLY A 32 6.92 3.53 11.85
C GLY A 32 8.12 3.13 12.70
N SER A 33 9.33 3.58 12.34
CA SER A 33 10.56 3.34 13.10
C SER A 33 10.59 4.14 14.41
N PHE A 34 10.21 5.43 14.38
CA PHE A 34 10.18 6.30 15.56
C PHE A 34 9.08 5.94 16.55
N ASN A 35 7.93 5.48 16.06
CA ASN A 35 6.81 5.03 16.90
C ASN A 35 6.99 3.59 17.43
N GLY A 36 8.17 2.98 17.21
CA GLY A 36 8.61 1.77 17.90
C GLY A 36 8.08 0.46 17.35
N GLY A 37 7.76 0.36 16.05
CA GLY A 37 7.38 -0.91 15.40
C GLY A 37 6.19 -1.62 16.08
N GLY A 38 5.39 -0.87 16.82
CA GLY A 38 4.48 -1.38 17.83
C GLY A 38 3.14 -1.82 17.29
N LEU A 39 3.08 -2.64 16.23
CA LEU A 39 1.84 -3.35 15.89
C LEU A 39 1.27 -4.13 17.10
N LEU A 40 2.13 -4.45 18.08
CA LEU A 40 1.80 -5.12 19.35
C LEU A 40 1.46 -4.17 20.52
N LYS A 41 1.70 -2.86 20.38
CA LYS A 41 1.38 -1.83 21.40
C LYS A 41 0.20 -0.94 21.01
N LEU A 42 -0.29 -1.05 19.77
CA LEU A 42 -1.44 -0.29 19.32
C LEU A 42 -2.67 -0.63 20.18
N SER A 43 -3.31 0.43 20.66
CA SER A 43 -4.66 0.46 21.21
C SER A 43 -5.57 -0.55 20.53
N GLN A 44 -6.01 -1.57 21.29
CA GLN A 44 -6.72 -2.71 20.72
C GLN A 44 -8.23 -2.50 20.65
N THR A 45 -8.77 -1.58 21.45
CA THR A 45 -10.21 -1.30 21.50
C THR A 45 -10.57 -0.08 20.66
N ALA A 46 -11.83 -0.01 20.26
CA ALA A 46 -12.40 1.12 19.55
C ALA A 46 -12.26 2.42 20.34
N VAL A 47 -12.52 2.38 21.64
CA VAL A 47 -12.43 3.57 22.52
C VAL A 47 -11.00 4.07 22.61
N ASP A 48 -10.02 3.16 22.73
CA ASP A 48 -8.62 3.56 22.75
C ASP A 48 -8.19 4.21 21.43
N ARG A 49 -8.73 3.75 20.30
CA ARG A 49 -8.52 4.38 18.98
C ARG A 49 -9.22 5.72 18.84
N PHE A 50 -10.41 5.88 19.42
CA PHE A 50 -11.07 7.18 19.49
C PHE A 50 -10.25 8.17 20.32
N ASN A 51 -9.74 7.76 21.49
CA ASN A 51 -8.86 8.59 22.30
C ASN A 51 -7.59 9.03 21.53
N GLU A 52 -7.01 8.11 20.76
CA GLU A 52 -5.86 8.41 19.89
C GLU A 52 -6.22 9.41 18.78
N LEU A 53 -7.32 9.20 18.06
CA LEU A 53 -7.80 10.10 17.01
C LEU A 53 -8.18 11.49 17.54
N HIS A 54 -8.68 11.56 18.78
CA HIS A 54 -9.04 12.81 19.44
C HIS A 54 -7.80 13.58 19.95
N SER A 55 -6.81 12.86 20.50
CA SER A 55 -5.57 13.47 21.00
C SER A 55 -4.59 13.86 19.89
N ASN A 56 -4.46 13.01 18.87
CA ASN A 56 -3.62 13.27 17.71
C ASN A 56 -4.24 12.62 16.46
N THR A 57 -5.07 13.38 15.76
CA THR A 57 -5.79 12.92 14.57
C THR A 57 -4.87 12.41 13.48
N VAL A 58 -3.73 13.07 13.24
CA VAL A 58 -2.79 12.68 12.18
C VAL A 58 -2.17 11.32 12.49
N LEU A 59 -1.74 11.11 13.73
CA LEU A 59 -1.16 9.83 14.15
C LEU A 59 -2.21 8.71 14.18
N GLY A 60 -3.42 8.99 14.66
CA GLY A 60 -4.52 8.01 14.66
C GLY A 60 -4.90 7.57 13.25
N LEU A 61 -4.98 8.49 12.28
CA LEU A 61 -5.25 8.17 10.87
C LEU A 61 -4.09 7.38 10.24
N TYR A 62 -2.85 7.73 10.56
CA TYR A 62 -1.66 6.99 10.12
C TYR A 62 -1.70 5.53 10.61
N ASN A 63 -2.01 5.32 11.89
CA ASN A 63 -2.10 4.01 12.51
C ASN A 63 -3.33 3.17 12.06
N LEU A 64 -4.24 3.78 11.29
CA LEU A 64 -5.35 3.13 10.60
C LEU A 64 -5.10 2.99 9.09
N ASP A 65 -3.84 3.01 8.68
CA ASP A 65 -3.37 2.78 7.30
C ASP A 65 -3.75 3.85 6.27
N LEU A 66 -4.21 5.04 6.69
CA LEU A 66 -4.62 6.08 5.72
C LEU A 66 -3.48 6.49 4.78
N LEU A 67 -2.25 6.61 5.30
CA LEU A 67 -1.08 6.94 4.48
C LEU A 67 -0.82 5.86 3.42
N ASN A 68 -0.93 4.57 3.80
CA ASN A 68 -0.77 3.45 2.90
C ASN A 68 -1.81 3.46 1.77
N ILE A 69 -3.06 3.80 2.07
CA ILE A 69 -4.11 3.98 1.05
C ILE A 69 -3.76 5.10 0.08
N ILE A 70 -3.31 6.25 0.59
CA ILE A 70 -2.94 7.40 -0.26
C ILE A 70 -1.77 7.03 -1.18
N ILE A 71 -0.72 6.39 -0.65
CA ILE A 71 0.43 5.92 -1.43
C ILE A 71 -0.04 4.96 -2.54
N GLN A 72 -0.93 4.03 -2.20
CA GLN A 72 -1.45 3.05 -3.15
C GLN A 72 -2.22 3.70 -4.30
N ILE A 73 -3.05 4.70 -4.02
CA ILE A 73 -3.76 5.48 -5.05
C ILE A 73 -2.76 6.24 -5.93
N LEU A 74 -1.75 6.87 -5.32
CA LEU A 74 -0.69 7.59 -6.03
C LEU A 74 0.13 6.68 -6.96
N LEU A 75 0.16 5.36 -6.73
CA LEU A 75 0.85 4.41 -7.59
C LEU A 75 0.06 4.00 -8.84
N ILE A 76 -1.24 4.29 -8.93
CA ILE A 76 -2.05 3.92 -10.10
C ILE A 76 -1.47 4.52 -11.40
N PRO A 77 -1.14 5.83 -11.49
CA PRO A 77 -0.49 6.39 -12.67
C PRO A 77 0.88 5.77 -12.99
N SER A 78 1.66 5.42 -11.96
CA SER A 78 2.95 4.74 -12.10
C SER A 78 2.78 3.38 -12.77
N TYR A 79 1.84 2.58 -12.28
CA TYR A 79 1.52 1.26 -12.84
C TYR A 79 0.95 1.33 -14.25
N PHE A 80 0.13 2.35 -14.54
CA PHE A 80 -0.32 2.60 -15.89
C PHE A 80 0.86 2.92 -16.84
N ALA A 81 1.83 3.72 -16.40
CA ALA A 81 3.03 3.99 -17.19
C ALA A 81 3.92 2.75 -17.37
N LEU A 82 4.04 1.89 -16.35
CA LEU A 82 4.75 0.60 -16.47
C LEU A 82 4.10 -0.33 -17.49
N PHE A 83 2.76 -0.44 -17.48
CA PHE A 83 2.01 -1.14 -18.52
C PHE A 83 2.29 -0.53 -19.89
N PHE A 84 2.12 0.79 -20.00
CA PHE A 84 2.22 1.51 -21.26
C PHE A 84 3.61 1.38 -21.90
N ALA A 85 4.67 1.39 -21.09
CA ALA A 85 6.06 1.22 -21.55
C ALA A 85 6.33 -0.19 -22.12
N GLN A 86 5.56 -1.20 -21.73
CA GLN A 86 5.80 -2.61 -22.05
C GLN A 86 4.77 -3.22 -23.00
N ARG A 87 3.67 -2.50 -23.26
CA ARG A 87 2.54 -2.94 -24.08
C ARG A 87 2.91 -3.42 -25.49
N GLY A 88 4.00 -2.90 -26.07
CA GLY A 88 4.47 -3.30 -27.40
C GLY A 88 5.25 -4.64 -27.42
N ARG A 89 5.62 -5.17 -26.24
CA ARG A 89 6.37 -6.43 -26.10
C ARG A 89 5.52 -7.54 -25.50
N ASP A 90 4.72 -7.22 -24.48
CA ASP A 90 3.87 -8.18 -23.80
C ASP A 90 2.59 -7.49 -23.30
N PHE A 91 1.64 -7.27 -24.21
CA PHE A 91 0.40 -6.54 -23.92
C PHE A 91 -0.47 -7.24 -22.87
N ALA A 92 -0.74 -8.54 -23.05
CA ALA A 92 -1.70 -9.26 -22.23
C ALA A 92 -1.24 -9.35 -20.77
N PHE A 93 0.01 -9.74 -20.52
CA PHE A 93 0.51 -9.87 -19.15
C PHE A 93 0.73 -8.51 -18.48
N SER A 94 1.17 -7.48 -19.23
CA SER A 94 1.32 -6.13 -18.67
C SER A 94 -0.02 -5.50 -18.30
N LEU A 95 -1.05 -5.68 -19.13
CA LEU A 95 -2.41 -5.22 -18.83
C LEU A 95 -2.99 -5.99 -17.64
N PHE A 96 -2.83 -7.31 -17.60
CA PHE A 96 -3.31 -8.13 -16.49
C PHE A 96 -2.69 -7.70 -15.16
N ALA A 97 -1.37 -7.47 -15.11
CA ALA A 97 -0.70 -6.96 -13.92
C ALA A 97 -1.25 -5.57 -13.50
N PHE A 98 -1.50 -4.67 -14.45
CA PHE A 98 -2.09 -3.37 -14.16
C PHE A 98 -3.52 -3.48 -13.60
N VAL A 99 -4.38 -4.28 -14.23
CA VAL A 99 -5.76 -4.51 -13.77
C VAL A 99 -5.79 -5.14 -12.39
N LEU A 100 -4.88 -6.10 -12.14
CA LEU A 100 -4.78 -6.74 -10.82
C LEU A 100 -4.35 -5.73 -9.75
N PHE A 101 -3.39 -4.85 -10.07
CA PHE A 101 -2.94 -3.80 -9.17
C PHE A 101 -4.07 -2.83 -8.80
N THR A 102 -4.81 -2.34 -9.80
CA THR A 102 -5.93 -1.40 -9.55
C THR A 102 -7.08 -2.08 -8.82
N PHE A 103 -7.40 -3.33 -9.16
CA PHE A 103 -8.42 -4.12 -8.45
C PHE A 103 -8.06 -4.33 -6.98
N GLY A 104 -6.82 -4.74 -6.68
CA GLY A 104 -6.34 -4.86 -5.31
C GLY A 104 -6.34 -3.52 -4.57
N THR A 105 -5.97 -2.43 -5.25
CA THR A 105 -6.04 -1.07 -4.70
C THR A 105 -7.47 -0.69 -4.33
N SER A 106 -8.45 -0.98 -5.19
CA SER A 106 -9.86 -0.72 -4.90
C SER A 106 -10.33 -1.51 -3.67
N ILE A 107 -9.96 -2.78 -3.55
CA ILE A 107 -10.26 -3.58 -2.34
C ILE A 107 -9.67 -2.92 -1.10
N MET A 108 -8.40 -2.51 -1.16
CA MET A 108 -7.70 -1.89 -0.03
C MET A 108 -8.35 -0.57 0.40
N VAL A 109 -8.72 0.29 -0.56
CA VAL A 109 -9.43 1.54 -0.32
C VAL A 109 -10.81 1.27 0.31
N SER A 110 -11.57 0.32 -0.24
CA SER A 110 -12.92 -0.01 0.24
C SER A 110 -12.93 -0.68 1.62
N ALA A 111 -11.87 -1.41 1.98
CA ALA A 111 -11.73 -2.06 3.28
C ALA A 111 -11.14 -1.14 4.37
N ASN A 112 -10.63 0.05 4.01
CA ASN A 112 -10.04 0.96 4.97
C ASN A 112 -11.11 1.64 5.82
N VAL A 113 -10.86 1.72 7.13
CA VAL A 113 -11.81 2.24 8.11
C VAL A 113 -11.37 3.57 8.73
N ALA A 114 -10.25 4.16 8.31
CA ALA A 114 -9.63 5.30 8.99
C ALA A 114 -10.57 6.51 9.12
N LEU A 115 -11.20 6.91 8.00
CA LEU A 115 -12.11 8.06 7.98
C LEU A 115 -13.42 7.79 8.73
N SER A 116 -13.96 6.57 8.61
CA SER A 116 -15.15 6.16 9.37
C SER A 116 -14.88 6.11 10.87
N MET A 117 -13.70 5.66 11.28
CA MET A 117 -13.28 5.64 12.68
C MET A 117 -13.11 7.06 13.24
N LEU A 118 -12.60 8.00 12.44
CA LEU A 118 -12.53 9.41 12.80
C LEU A 118 -13.93 10.01 13.03
N GLU A 119 -14.87 9.75 12.13
CA GLU A 119 -16.25 10.22 12.29
C GLU A 119 -16.91 9.65 13.56
N LEU A 120 -16.71 8.35 13.85
CA LEU A 120 -17.21 7.74 15.08
C LEU A 120 -16.53 8.31 16.34
N SER A 121 -15.24 8.60 16.28
CA SER A 121 -14.50 9.25 17.36
C SER A 121 -15.11 10.61 17.70
N GLU A 122 -15.35 11.45 16.70
CA GLU A 122 -16.00 12.75 16.91
C GLU A 122 -17.39 12.62 17.53
N LYS A 123 -18.21 11.68 17.03
CA LYS A 123 -19.54 11.42 17.58
C LYS A 123 -19.49 10.91 19.03
N TYR A 124 -18.49 10.10 19.37
CA TYR A 124 -18.29 9.56 20.72
C TYR A 124 -17.99 10.66 21.75
N PHE A 125 -17.09 11.61 21.43
CA PHE A 125 -16.74 12.69 22.36
C PHE A 125 -17.76 13.83 22.40
N ASN A 126 -18.54 14.03 21.34
CA ASN A 126 -19.54 15.10 21.27
C ASN A 126 -20.91 14.75 21.87
N THR A 127 -21.16 13.50 22.24
CA THR A 127 -22.41 13.10 22.89
C THR A 127 -22.30 13.06 24.41
N ASN A 128 -23.36 13.49 25.09
CA ASN A 128 -23.55 13.36 26.53
C ASN A 128 -24.42 12.14 26.91
N ASN A 129 -24.91 11.37 25.92
CA ASN A 129 -25.76 10.21 26.14
C ASN A 129 -24.90 8.92 26.17
N GLU A 130 -24.88 8.25 27.33
CA GLU A 130 -24.09 7.02 27.52
C GLU A 130 -24.51 5.89 26.57
N SER A 131 -25.80 5.72 26.30
CA SER A 131 -26.29 4.72 25.36
C SER A 131 -25.79 4.98 23.93
N GLN A 132 -25.68 6.26 23.53
CA GLN A 132 -25.08 6.62 22.23
C GLN A 132 -23.57 6.34 22.20
N ARG A 133 -22.84 6.62 23.30
CA ARG A 133 -21.40 6.28 23.39
C ARG A 133 -21.16 4.78 23.23
N LEU A 134 -22.00 3.96 23.85
CA LEU A 134 -21.93 2.50 23.71
C LEU A 134 -22.18 2.06 22.26
N LEU A 135 -23.16 2.65 21.57
CA LEU A 135 -23.42 2.36 20.16
C LEU A 135 -22.23 2.72 19.26
N TYR A 136 -21.62 3.90 19.45
CA TYR A 136 -20.46 4.30 18.66
C TYR A 136 -19.23 3.43 18.93
N SER A 137 -19.01 3.04 20.19
CA SER A 137 -17.95 2.08 20.55
C SER A 137 -18.16 0.73 19.86
N ALA A 138 -19.38 0.19 19.90
CA ALA A 138 -19.70 -1.08 19.25
C ALA A 138 -19.52 -1.02 17.72
N ALA A 139 -19.92 0.09 17.09
CA ALA A 139 -19.66 0.32 15.68
C ALA A 139 -18.15 0.40 15.37
N GLY A 140 -17.36 1.03 16.25
CA GLY A 140 -15.91 1.08 16.13
C GLY A 140 -15.26 -0.29 16.25
N GLU A 141 -15.74 -1.18 17.12
CA GLU A 141 -15.25 -2.56 17.23
C GLU A 141 -15.51 -3.35 15.94
N ALA A 142 -16.69 -3.15 15.33
CA ALA A 142 -17.00 -3.76 14.03
C ALA A 142 -16.05 -3.27 12.92
N LEU A 143 -15.73 -1.97 12.89
CA LEU A 143 -14.76 -1.41 11.96
C LEU A 143 -13.34 -1.95 12.21
N LEU A 144 -12.92 -2.12 13.46
CA LEU A 144 -11.63 -2.72 13.77
C LEU A 144 -11.56 -4.19 13.33
N ALA A 145 -12.62 -4.96 13.51
CA ALA A 145 -12.68 -6.34 13.01
C ALA A 145 -12.54 -6.40 11.47
N GLN A 146 -13.10 -5.41 10.77
CA GLN A 146 -13.03 -5.29 9.31
C GLN A 146 -11.65 -4.78 8.81
N GLY A 147 -11.11 -3.74 9.43
CA GLY A 147 -10.05 -2.92 8.82
C GLY A 147 -8.76 -2.83 9.62
N LYS A 148 -8.62 -3.54 10.75
CA LYS A 148 -7.38 -3.50 11.54
C LYS A 148 -6.20 -4.03 10.72
N HIS A 149 -5.07 -3.32 10.77
CA HIS A 149 -3.83 -3.75 10.14
C HIS A 149 -3.48 -5.19 10.57
N GLY A 150 -3.24 -6.07 9.59
CA GLY A 150 -2.91 -7.48 9.82
C GLY A 150 -4.10 -8.35 10.20
N SER A 151 -5.32 -7.81 10.19
CA SER A 151 -6.57 -8.59 10.24
C SER A 151 -6.71 -9.42 8.97
N PRO A 152 -7.14 -10.69 9.04
CA PRO A 152 -7.49 -11.50 7.87
C PRO A 152 -8.40 -10.77 6.87
N SER A 153 -9.25 -9.85 7.35
CA SER A 153 -10.18 -9.05 6.56
C SER A 153 -9.47 -8.12 5.55
N VAL A 154 -8.26 -7.62 5.86
CA VAL A 154 -7.48 -6.76 4.95
C VAL A 154 -6.52 -7.53 4.04
N PHE A 155 -6.42 -8.86 4.20
CA PHE A 155 -5.48 -9.72 3.49
C PHE A 155 -5.49 -9.49 1.97
N LEU A 156 -6.67 -9.52 1.35
CA LEU A 156 -6.79 -9.38 -0.11
C LEU A 156 -6.34 -7.99 -0.60
N GLY A 157 -6.55 -6.94 0.21
CA GLY A 157 -6.14 -5.57 -0.08
C GLY A 157 -4.63 -5.42 -0.20
N PHE A 158 -3.85 -6.18 0.57
CA PHE A 158 -2.38 -6.17 0.48
C PHE A 158 -1.84 -7.25 -0.45
N PHE A 159 -2.47 -8.43 -0.46
CA PHE A 159 -2.01 -9.59 -1.23
C PHE A 159 -2.10 -9.35 -2.74
N ILE A 160 -3.25 -8.86 -3.22
CA ILE A 160 -3.51 -8.71 -4.65
C ILE A 160 -2.57 -7.66 -5.30
N PRO A 161 -2.38 -6.45 -4.74
CA PRO A 161 -1.40 -5.51 -5.28
C PRO A 161 0.03 -6.06 -5.24
N THR A 162 0.42 -6.73 -4.16
CA THR A 162 1.76 -7.32 -4.06
C THR A 162 1.98 -8.43 -5.10
N LEU A 163 0.95 -9.23 -5.38
CA LEU A 163 0.99 -10.20 -6.48
C LEU A 163 1.12 -9.51 -7.84
N ALA A 164 0.44 -8.38 -8.03
CA ALA A 164 0.59 -7.56 -9.23
C ALA A 164 2.02 -7.01 -9.39
N ASN A 165 2.72 -6.68 -8.30
CA ASN A 165 4.14 -6.29 -8.32
C ASN A 165 5.01 -7.43 -8.88
N VAL A 166 4.78 -8.69 -8.45
CA VAL A 166 5.48 -9.86 -8.99
C VAL A 166 5.24 -10.00 -10.49
N LEU A 167 3.97 -9.96 -10.90
CA LEU A 167 3.59 -10.11 -12.32
C LEU A 167 4.20 -8.99 -13.17
N MET A 168 4.12 -7.74 -12.72
CA MET A 168 4.72 -6.61 -13.41
C MET A 168 6.24 -6.78 -13.53
N SER A 169 6.89 -7.28 -12.49
CA SER A 169 8.33 -7.57 -12.52
C SER A 169 8.69 -8.72 -13.47
N ILE A 170 7.86 -9.75 -13.59
CA ILE A 170 8.03 -10.81 -14.59
C ILE A 170 7.90 -10.25 -16.01
N VAL A 171 6.94 -9.35 -16.25
CA VAL A 171 6.80 -8.65 -17.53
C VAL A 171 8.06 -7.82 -17.84
N MET A 172 8.67 -7.18 -16.83
CA MET A 172 9.94 -6.46 -17.00
C MET A 172 11.10 -7.37 -17.44
N LEU A 173 11.15 -8.62 -16.94
CA LEU A 173 12.13 -9.60 -17.42
C LEU A 173 11.91 -9.96 -18.89
N LYS A 174 10.66 -10.21 -19.30
CA LYS A 174 10.30 -10.59 -20.67
C LYS A 174 10.50 -9.47 -21.67
N SER A 175 10.06 -8.26 -21.32
CA SER A 175 10.07 -7.09 -22.21
C SER A 175 11.48 -6.51 -22.42
N LYS A 176 12.39 -6.73 -21.46
CA LYS A 176 13.75 -6.15 -21.39
C LYS A 176 13.78 -4.62 -21.37
N VAL A 177 12.64 -3.95 -21.24
CA VAL A 177 12.54 -2.48 -21.25
C VAL A 177 13.20 -1.88 -20.01
N PHE A 178 13.00 -2.52 -18.86
CA PHE A 178 13.45 -2.02 -17.54
C PHE A 178 14.75 -2.65 -17.02
N GLY A 179 15.31 -3.61 -17.76
CA GLY A 179 16.53 -4.33 -17.38
C GLY A 179 16.29 -5.47 -16.39
N LYS A 180 17.19 -6.47 -16.42
CA LYS A 180 17.07 -7.68 -15.59
C LYS A 180 17.23 -7.40 -14.09
N LEU A 181 18.14 -6.50 -13.72
CA LEU A 181 18.40 -6.14 -12.32
C LEU A 181 17.13 -5.61 -11.65
N ASN A 182 16.49 -4.62 -12.28
CA ASN A 182 15.25 -4.03 -11.78
C ASN A 182 14.18 -5.11 -11.59
N ALA A 183 13.97 -5.93 -12.62
CA ALA A 183 12.96 -6.97 -12.59
C ALA A 183 13.19 -8.03 -11.49
N TRP A 184 14.45 -8.45 -11.26
CA TRP A 184 14.75 -9.39 -10.17
C TRP A 184 14.57 -8.79 -8.78
N ILE A 185 14.98 -7.53 -8.57
CA ILE A 185 14.76 -6.82 -7.31
C ILE A 185 13.26 -6.74 -7.00
N GLY A 186 12.44 -6.42 -8.01
CA GLY A 186 10.99 -6.40 -7.87
C GLY A 186 10.39 -7.77 -7.52
N ILE A 187 10.83 -8.85 -8.17
CA ILE A 187 10.37 -10.22 -7.86
C ILE A 187 10.73 -10.60 -6.42
N VAL A 188 12.01 -10.48 -6.04
CA VAL A 188 12.47 -10.91 -4.71
C VAL A 188 11.81 -10.09 -3.61
N GLY A 189 11.76 -8.76 -3.76
CA GLY A 189 11.09 -7.88 -2.80
C GLY A 189 9.61 -8.21 -2.65
N SER A 190 8.90 -8.40 -3.78
CA SER A 190 7.47 -8.73 -3.76
C SER A 190 7.20 -10.11 -3.14
N VAL A 191 8.03 -11.11 -3.41
CA VAL A 191 7.89 -12.45 -2.82
C VAL A 191 8.09 -12.41 -1.31
N PHE A 192 9.09 -11.67 -0.83
CA PHE A 192 9.29 -11.49 0.62
C PHE A 192 8.06 -10.84 1.27
N MET A 193 7.48 -9.83 0.62
CA MET A 193 6.26 -9.18 1.09
C MET A 193 5.04 -10.11 1.05
N LEU A 194 4.89 -10.95 0.01
CA LEU A 194 3.80 -11.93 -0.06
C LEU A 194 3.89 -12.94 1.09
N ILE A 195 5.09 -13.45 1.37
CA ILE A 195 5.32 -14.37 2.49
C ILE A 195 4.97 -13.67 3.80
N TYR A 196 5.43 -12.43 4.01
CA TYR A 196 5.07 -11.62 5.17
C TYR A 196 3.54 -11.47 5.34
N ILE A 197 2.83 -11.08 4.27
CA ILE A 197 1.37 -10.88 4.29
C ILE A 197 0.64 -12.18 4.65
N ILE A 198 1.06 -13.32 4.09
CA ILE A 198 0.47 -14.62 4.44
C ILE A 198 0.74 -14.95 5.92
N LEU A 199 1.97 -14.75 6.40
CA LEU A 199 2.34 -15.10 7.77
C LEU A 199 1.62 -14.27 8.82
N ILE A 200 1.46 -12.96 8.59
CA ILE A 200 0.85 -12.06 9.58
C ILE A 200 -0.68 -12.23 9.66
N ASN A 201 -1.34 -12.53 8.54
CA ASN A 201 -2.81 -12.62 8.48
C ASN A 201 -3.35 -13.97 8.96
N PHE A 202 -2.65 -15.08 8.71
CA PHE A 202 -3.13 -16.42 9.09
C PHE A 202 -2.55 -16.93 10.43
N ASN A 203 -1.79 -16.07 11.14
CA ASN A 203 -1.33 -16.29 12.51
C ASN A 203 -0.69 -17.68 12.75
N PHE A 204 0.27 -18.08 11.90
CA PHE A 204 1.01 -19.35 12.02
C PHE A 204 1.91 -19.47 13.28
N GLY A 205 1.84 -18.51 14.22
CA GLY A 205 2.67 -18.50 15.43
C GLY A 205 4.11 -18.00 15.21
N ILE A 206 4.45 -17.50 14.02
CA ILE A 206 5.82 -17.11 13.63
C ILE A 206 5.94 -15.62 13.30
N LYS A 207 5.36 -14.75 14.13
CA LYS A 207 5.32 -13.28 13.89
C LYS A 207 6.72 -12.65 13.77
N ASN A 208 7.70 -13.15 14.54
CA ASN A 208 9.07 -12.63 14.50
C ASN A 208 9.75 -12.86 13.15
N VAL A 209 9.51 -14.01 12.51
CA VAL A 209 10.04 -14.30 11.16
C VAL A 209 9.34 -13.46 10.11
N ALA A 210 8.03 -13.21 10.27
CA ALA A 210 7.28 -12.33 9.37
C ALA A 210 7.88 -10.91 9.37
N VAL A 211 8.12 -10.32 10.54
CA VAL A 211 8.71 -8.98 10.66
C VAL A 211 10.14 -8.95 10.10
N PHE A 212 10.93 -10.00 10.33
CA PHE A 212 12.29 -10.12 9.77
C PHE A 212 12.31 -10.14 8.24
N LEU A 213 11.30 -10.71 7.59
CA LEU A 213 11.15 -10.72 6.13
C LEU A 213 10.61 -9.40 5.57
N ALA A 214 9.79 -8.69 6.32
CA ALA A 214 9.15 -7.44 5.88
C ALA A 214 10.17 -6.33 5.59
N MET A 215 11.15 -6.15 6.47
CA MET A 215 12.15 -5.08 6.32
C MET A 215 12.99 -5.20 5.03
N PRO A 216 13.65 -6.33 4.73
CA PRO A 216 14.36 -6.49 3.46
C PRO A 216 13.41 -6.46 2.26
N GLY A 217 12.20 -7.03 2.37
CA GLY A 217 11.20 -6.99 1.32
C GLY A 217 10.80 -5.56 0.93
N GLY A 218 10.47 -4.73 1.92
CA GLY A 218 10.12 -3.32 1.73
C GLY A 218 11.26 -2.50 1.12
N LEU A 219 12.49 -2.66 1.61
CA LEU A 219 13.66 -1.96 1.06
C LEU A 219 13.95 -2.35 -0.39
N LEU A 220 13.81 -3.65 -0.73
CA LEU A 220 13.94 -4.10 -2.11
C LEU A 220 12.86 -3.50 -3.00
N LEU A 221 11.61 -3.41 -2.54
CA LEU A 221 10.54 -2.76 -3.29
C LEU A 221 10.79 -1.26 -3.48
N MET A 222 11.32 -0.55 -2.48
CA MET A 222 11.75 0.84 -2.67
C MET A 222 12.83 0.97 -3.74
N LEU A 223 13.83 0.08 -3.72
CA LEU A 223 14.88 0.07 -4.73
C LEU A 223 14.32 -0.23 -6.13
N TRP A 224 13.41 -1.20 -6.24
CA TRP A 224 12.68 -1.49 -7.47
C TRP A 224 11.94 -0.25 -7.99
N MET A 225 11.25 0.47 -7.08
CA MET A 225 10.54 1.70 -7.40
C MET A 225 11.45 2.82 -7.91
N LEU A 226 12.60 3.02 -7.26
CA LEU A 226 13.61 3.97 -7.70
C LEU A 226 14.12 3.63 -9.10
N LEU A 227 14.47 2.36 -9.34
CA LEU A 227 15.03 1.90 -10.61
C LEU A 227 14.03 2.03 -11.76
N TYR A 228 12.77 1.62 -11.58
CA TYR A 228 11.77 1.81 -12.64
C TYR A 228 11.46 3.29 -12.86
N THR A 229 11.46 4.12 -11.81
CA THR A 229 11.18 5.57 -11.90
C THR A 229 12.26 6.27 -12.74
N ILE A 230 13.53 6.00 -12.44
CA ILE A 230 14.67 6.50 -13.24
C ILE A 230 14.53 6.07 -14.70
N ARG A 231 14.11 4.83 -14.94
CA ARG A 231 13.92 4.32 -16.29
C ARG A 231 12.75 4.98 -17.02
N LEU A 232 11.63 5.24 -16.34
CA LEU A 232 10.49 5.96 -16.92
C LEU A 232 10.90 7.37 -17.36
N PHE A 233 11.66 8.10 -16.54
CA PHE A 233 12.22 9.40 -16.94
C PHE A 233 13.10 9.28 -18.19
N LYS A 234 14.02 8.31 -18.24
CA LYS A 234 14.90 8.10 -19.40
C LYS A 234 14.12 7.76 -20.69
N LEU A 235 12.98 7.09 -20.59
CA LEU A 235 12.11 6.77 -21.74
C LEU A 235 11.19 7.93 -22.15
N SER A 236 11.03 8.93 -21.28
CA SER A 236 10.19 10.11 -21.51
C SER A 236 10.92 11.28 -22.19
N VAL A 237 12.26 11.25 -22.22
CA VAL A 237 13.13 12.21 -22.92
C VAL A 237 13.24 11.84 -24.38
#